data_AF-A0A800F3L7-F1
#
_entry.id   AF-A0A800F3L7-F1
#
_cell.length_a   1.000
_cell.length_b   1.000
_cell.length_c   1.000
_cell.angle_alpha   90.00
_cell.angle_beta   90.00
_cell.angle_gamma   90.00
#
_symmetry.space_group_name_H-M   'P 1'
#
loop_
_entity.id
_entity.type
_entity.pdbx_description
1 polymer ?
#
loop_
_entity_poly.entity_id
_entity_poly.type
_entity_poly.pdbx_seq_one_letter_code
_entity_poly.pdbx_strand_id
1 'polypeptide(L)'
;MMNWLHKLFSNPSSDPLAVELYPILGFCPEKIEFYHQAFCHSSIESPTYGDNERLEFLGDSILDSVIAEYLYHQLPTKDEGVLTDMRSKMVSRRTLNKLAKEFKIETFVHTNLGGKIPSSILGNAFGALIAAIYLDQGDQFCKNFIIEKIIKTHFSLINLEKEISSYKKHFIHWTQKHSNYYCF
;
A
#
# COMPACT_ATOMS: atom_id res chain seq x y z
N MET A 1 1.22 27.13 -16.40
CA MET A 1 -0.10 26.68 -16.90
C MET A 1 0.17 25.72 -18.04
N MET A 2 -0.36 24.49 -17.98
CA MET A 2 -0.22 23.39 -18.96
C MET A 2 1.06 22.50 -18.96
N ASN A 3 1.49 21.97 -17.80
CA ASN A 3 2.35 20.76 -17.76
C ASN A 3 1.56 19.46 -17.96
N TRP A 4 0.22 19.50 -17.87
CA TRP A 4 -0.65 18.32 -18.00
C TRP A 4 -0.79 17.83 -19.45
N LEU A 5 -0.64 18.72 -20.45
CA LEU A 5 -0.71 18.33 -21.85
C LEU A 5 0.54 17.58 -22.31
N HIS A 6 1.73 17.93 -21.79
CA HIS A 6 2.95 17.16 -22.10
C HIS A 6 2.89 15.72 -21.55
N LYS A 7 2.26 15.50 -20.39
CA LYS A 7 2.01 14.14 -19.85
C LYS A 7 0.98 13.31 -20.64
N LEU A 8 0.09 13.96 -21.40
CA LEU A 8 -0.84 13.29 -22.30
C LEU A 8 -0.18 12.83 -23.61
N PHE A 9 0.97 13.40 -23.97
CA PHE A 9 1.70 13.12 -25.22
C PHE A 9 3.10 12.53 -25.03
N SER A 10 3.53 12.25 -23.80
CA SER A 10 4.65 11.33 -23.56
C SER A 10 4.21 9.96 -24.08
N ASN A 11 4.91 9.46 -25.11
CA ASN A 11 4.67 8.14 -25.70
C ASN A 11 4.39 7.15 -24.57
N PRO A 12 3.20 6.53 -24.48
CA PRO A 12 3.00 5.44 -23.54
C PRO A 12 4.12 4.44 -23.80
N SER A 13 4.79 4.01 -22.73
CA SER A 13 5.81 2.98 -22.85
C SER A 13 5.19 1.84 -23.67
N SER A 14 5.80 1.49 -24.80
CA SER A 14 5.32 0.40 -25.67
C SER A 14 5.47 -0.98 -25.01
N ASP A 15 5.80 -0.99 -23.73
CA ASP A 15 5.96 -2.16 -22.90
C ASP A 15 4.57 -2.76 -22.62
N PRO A 16 4.37 -4.06 -22.89
CA PRO A 16 3.10 -4.73 -22.62
C PRO A 16 2.59 -4.55 -21.19
N LEU A 17 3.50 -4.51 -20.20
CA LEU A 17 3.12 -4.35 -18.79
C LEU A 17 2.42 -3.01 -18.55
N ALA A 18 2.86 -1.93 -19.20
CA ALA A 18 2.25 -0.62 -19.05
C ALA A 18 0.78 -0.60 -19.53
N VAL A 19 0.51 -1.32 -20.62
CA VAL A 19 -0.83 -1.45 -21.21
C VAL A 19 -1.74 -2.26 -20.29
N GLU A 20 -1.24 -3.37 -19.74
CA GLU A 20 -2.01 -4.22 -18.83
C GLU A 20 -2.28 -3.57 -17.45
N LEU A 21 -1.37 -2.71 -16.99
CA LEU A 21 -1.54 -1.97 -15.74
C LEU A 21 -2.51 -0.79 -15.85
N TYR A 22 -2.66 -0.19 -17.02
CA TYR A 22 -3.48 1.01 -17.20
C TYR A 22 -4.93 0.89 -16.66
N PRO A 23 -5.68 -0.20 -16.89
CA PRO A 23 -7.04 -0.34 -16.35
C PRO A 23 -7.10 -0.38 -14.81
N ILE A 24 -6.01 -0.80 -14.17
CA ILE A 24 -5.92 -0.95 -12.71
C ILE A 24 -5.45 0.36 -12.08
N LEU A 25 -4.40 0.95 -12.66
CA LEU A 25 -3.77 2.17 -12.15
C LEU A 25 -4.57 3.43 -12.51
N GLY A 26 -5.20 3.45 -13.69
CA GLY A 26 -5.86 4.62 -14.25
C GLY A 26 -4.90 5.67 -14.82
N PHE A 27 -3.62 5.32 -15.00
CA PHE A 27 -2.59 6.12 -15.65
C PHE A 27 -1.55 5.21 -16.31
N CYS A 28 -0.74 5.75 -17.21
CA CYS A 28 0.34 5.02 -17.87
C CYS A 28 1.68 5.26 -17.14
N PRO A 29 2.40 4.21 -16.73
CA PRO A 29 3.76 4.33 -16.19
C PRO A 29 4.73 5.08 -17.11
N GLU A 30 5.47 6.05 -16.57
CA GLU A 30 6.53 6.76 -17.33
C GLU A 30 7.84 5.95 -17.29
N LYS A 31 8.18 5.37 -16.14
CA LYS A 31 9.34 4.50 -15.88
C LYS A 31 8.90 3.09 -15.56
N ILE A 32 8.74 2.27 -16.58
CA ILE A 32 8.21 0.91 -16.46
C ILE A 32 9.14 -0.02 -15.66
N GLU A 33 10.44 0.29 -15.58
CA GLU A 33 11.43 -0.50 -14.83
C GLU A 33 11.06 -0.67 -13.36
N PHE A 34 10.47 0.35 -12.72
CA PHE A 34 10.05 0.26 -11.32
C PHE A 34 8.91 -0.73 -11.13
N TYR A 35 8.03 -0.86 -12.13
CA TYR A 35 6.88 -1.76 -12.08
C TYR A 35 7.30 -3.19 -12.35
N HIS A 36 8.21 -3.42 -13.30
CA HIS A 36 8.83 -4.73 -13.49
C HIS A 36 9.54 -5.20 -12.21
N GLN A 37 10.31 -4.31 -11.57
CA GLN A 37 10.95 -4.61 -10.29
C GLN A 37 9.91 -4.92 -9.19
N ALA A 38 8.85 -4.12 -9.08
CA ALA A 38 7.83 -4.30 -8.04
C ALA A 38 7.13 -5.67 -8.10
N PHE A 39 6.99 -6.23 -9.30
CA PHE A 39 6.38 -7.54 -9.50
C PHE A 39 7.39 -8.69 -9.58
N CYS A 40 8.68 -8.45 -9.35
CA CYS A 40 9.71 -9.48 -9.34
C CYS A 40 9.97 -10.00 -7.92
N HIS A 41 9.62 -11.25 -7.65
CA HIS A 41 9.88 -11.87 -6.34
C HIS A 41 11.35 -12.29 -6.20
N SER A 42 11.89 -12.28 -4.97
CA SER A 42 13.29 -12.63 -4.67
C SER A 42 13.71 -14.08 -4.97
N SER A 43 12.77 -14.94 -5.39
CA SER A 43 13.08 -16.29 -5.90
C SER A 43 13.54 -16.29 -7.37
N ILE A 44 13.39 -15.19 -8.09
CA ILE A 44 13.91 -15.06 -9.46
C ILE A 44 15.43 -14.88 -9.38
N GLU A 45 16.17 -15.75 -10.06
CA GLU A 45 17.61 -15.63 -10.15
C GLU A 45 18.00 -14.56 -11.17
N SER A 46 18.94 -13.68 -10.79
CA SER A 46 19.48 -12.61 -11.66
C SER A 46 18.41 -11.75 -12.35
N PRO A 47 17.47 -11.14 -11.60
CA PRO A 47 16.41 -10.32 -12.20
C PRO A 47 16.98 -9.06 -12.85
N THR A 48 16.46 -8.70 -14.03
CA THR A 48 16.93 -7.56 -14.83
C THR A 48 16.93 -6.24 -14.06
N TYR A 49 15.93 -6.01 -13.20
CA TYR A 49 15.74 -4.76 -12.46
C TYR A 49 15.87 -4.93 -10.94
N GLY A 50 16.30 -6.10 -10.47
CA GLY A 50 16.26 -6.45 -9.04
C GLY A 50 14.94 -7.09 -8.61
N ASP A 51 14.91 -7.59 -7.37
CA ASP A 51 13.69 -8.04 -6.71
C ASP A 51 12.93 -6.87 -6.06
N ASN A 52 11.75 -7.18 -5.54
CA ASN A 52 10.82 -6.23 -4.97
C ASN A 52 11.05 -5.90 -3.49
N GLU A 53 12.02 -6.49 -2.79
CA GLU A 53 12.12 -6.36 -1.32
C GLU A 53 12.44 -4.93 -0.88
N ARG A 54 13.32 -4.23 -1.63
CA ARG A 54 13.64 -2.82 -1.37
C ARG A 54 12.46 -1.88 -1.67
N LEU A 55 11.67 -2.22 -2.69
CA LEU A 55 10.47 -1.45 -3.03
C LEU A 55 9.36 -1.71 -2.01
N GLU A 56 9.17 -2.95 -1.55
CA GLU A 56 8.24 -3.29 -0.45
C GLU A 56 8.54 -2.43 0.78
N PHE A 57 9.80 -2.42 1.22
CA PHE A 57 10.24 -1.64 2.38
C PHE A 57 9.89 -0.15 2.26
N LEU A 58 10.15 0.46 1.11
CA LEU A 58 9.84 1.87 0.86
C LEU A 58 8.32 2.09 0.79
N GLY A 59 7.60 1.22 0.09
CA GLY A 59 6.18 1.35 -0.16
C GLY A 59 5.35 1.20 1.10
N ASP A 60 5.71 0.27 1.98
CA ASP A 60 5.09 0.11 3.30
C ASP A 60 5.23 1.39 4.13
N SER A 61 6.42 2.00 4.13
CA SER A 61 6.68 3.26 4.85
C SER A 61 5.86 4.44 4.31
N ILE A 62 5.72 4.54 2.98
CA ILE A 62 4.90 5.57 2.33
C ILE A 62 3.43 5.36 2.66
N LEU A 63 2.94 4.12 2.53
CA LEU A 63 1.55 3.79 2.80
C LEU A 63 1.18 4.08 4.26
N ASP A 64 2.04 3.71 5.20
CA ASP A 64 1.89 4.02 6.63
C ASP A 64 1.80 5.53 6.88
N SER A 65 2.70 6.31 6.26
CA SER A 65 2.74 7.76 6.41
C SER A 65 1.49 8.44 5.87
N VAL A 66 1.08 8.10 4.65
CA VAL A 66 -0.09 8.69 3.99
C VAL A 66 -1.38 8.34 4.75
N ILE A 67 -1.53 7.10 5.22
CA ILE A 67 -2.70 6.70 6.00
C ILE A 67 -2.72 7.41 7.36
N ALA A 68 -1.58 7.52 8.04
CA ALA A 68 -1.49 8.24 9.31
C ALA A 68 -1.91 9.71 9.14
N GLU A 69 -1.38 10.38 8.12
CA GLU A 69 -1.72 11.76 7.80
C GLU A 69 -3.22 11.91 7.44
N TYR A 70 -3.75 11.01 6.62
CA TYR A 70 -5.17 11.00 6.27
C TYR A 70 -6.06 10.86 7.50
N LEU A 71 -5.78 9.90 8.38
CA LEU A 71 -6.56 9.69 9.60
C LEU A 71 -6.47 10.89 10.54
N TYR A 72 -5.27 11.48 10.71
CA TYR A 72 -5.07 12.68 11.52
C TYR A 72 -5.97 13.84 11.08
N HIS A 73 -6.06 14.09 9.78
CA HIS A 73 -6.89 15.18 9.25
C HIS A 73 -8.39 14.86 9.23
N GLN A 74 -8.78 13.61 8.97
CA GLN A 74 -10.19 13.23 8.90
C GLN A 74 -10.84 13.02 10.26
N LEU A 75 -10.06 12.76 11.31
CA LEU A 75 -10.55 12.41 12.64
C LEU A 75 -9.91 13.27 13.75
N PRO A 76 -10.07 14.61 13.71
CA PRO A 76 -9.36 15.53 14.61
C PRO A 76 -9.74 15.39 16.09
N THR A 77 -10.82 14.69 16.40
CA THR A 77 -11.32 14.49 17.78
C THR A 77 -10.92 13.14 18.37
N LYS A 78 -10.30 12.25 17.59
CA LYS A 78 -9.89 10.91 18.04
C LYS A 78 -8.50 10.96 18.68
N ASP A 79 -8.30 10.15 19.71
CA ASP A 79 -7.00 10.05 20.37
C ASP A 79 -5.99 9.20 19.57
N GLU A 80 -4.71 9.32 19.92
CA GLU A 80 -3.61 8.62 19.26
C GLU A 80 -3.83 7.10 19.24
N GLY A 81 -4.37 6.52 20.30
CA GLY A 81 -4.61 5.07 20.40
C GLY A 81 -5.60 4.58 19.35
N VAL A 82 -6.71 5.31 19.16
CA VAL A 82 -7.70 5.02 18.12
C VAL A 82 -7.09 5.18 16.73
N LEU A 83 -6.35 6.26 16.47
CA LEU A 83 -5.73 6.51 15.17
C LEU A 83 -4.69 5.43 14.82
N THR A 84 -3.85 5.04 15.78
CA THR A 84 -2.84 3.98 15.64
C THR A 84 -3.50 2.61 15.39
N ASP A 85 -4.61 2.30 16.06
CA ASP A 85 -5.37 1.07 15.83
C ASP A 85 -6.01 1.03 14.44
N MET A 86 -6.65 2.13 14.02
CA MET A 86 -7.23 2.25 12.67
C MET A 86 -6.16 2.12 11.59
N ARG A 87 -5.03 2.84 11.71
CA ARG A 87 -3.89 2.69 10.79
C ARG A 87 -3.42 1.25 10.71
N SER A 88 -3.20 0.61 11.86
CA SER A 88 -2.71 -0.78 11.94
C SER A 88 -3.63 -1.77 11.23
N LYS A 89 -4.95 -1.54 11.23
CA LYS A 89 -5.92 -2.35 10.47
C LYS A 89 -5.77 -2.15 8.97
N MET A 90 -5.61 -0.90 8.53
CA MET A 90 -5.50 -0.55 7.11
C MET A 90 -4.22 -1.08 6.46
N VAL A 91 -3.11 -1.06 7.19
CA VAL A 91 -1.80 -1.56 6.69
C VAL A 91 -1.49 -3.00 7.11
N SER A 92 -2.45 -3.72 7.70
CA SER A 92 -2.19 -5.08 8.15
C SER A 92 -1.87 -6.01 6.97
N ARG A 93 -1.01 -7.03 7.18
CA ARG A 93 -0.74 -8.06 6.16
C ARG A 93 -2.01 -8.67 5.57
N ARG A 94 -3.04 -8.91 6.40
CA ARG A 94 -4.33 -9.42 5.94
C ARG A 94 -4.99 -8.45 4.94
N THR A 95 -4.96 -7.16 5.24
CA THR A 95 -5.54 -6.11 4.39
C THR A 95 -4.74 -5.93 3.11
N LEU A 96 -3.41 -5.83 3.18
CA LEU A 96 -2.56 -5.71 1.99
C LEU A 96 -2.71 -6.92 1.06
N ASN A 97 -2.77 -8.14 1.61
CA ASN A 97 -3.01 -9.35 0.84
C ASN A 97 -4.40 -9.36 0.16
N LYS A 98 -5.41 -8.73 0.78
CA LYS A 98 -6.75 -8.58 0.20
C LYS A 98 -6.72 -7.54 -0.93
N LEU A 99 -6.14 -6.37 -0.68
CA LEU A 99 -5.98 -5.32 -1.68
C LEU A 99 -5.20 -5.82 -2.90
N ALA A 100 -4.12 -6.58 -2.69
CA ALA A 100 -3.35 -7.17 -3.78
C ALA A 100 -4.20 -8.03 -4.73
N LYS A 101 -5.16 -8.79 -4.20
CA LYS A 101 -6.10 -9.58 -5.01
C LYS A 101 -7.12 -8.72 -5.73
N GLU A 102 -7.64 -7.69 -5.07
CA GLU A 102 -8.60 -6.75 -5.67
C GLU A 102 -7.96 -5.96 -6.83
N PHE A 103 -6.67 -5.65 -6.70
CA PHE A 103 -5.84 -5.06 -7.75
C PHE A 103 -5.29 -6.09 -8.75
N LYS A 104 -5.70 -7.36 -8.65
CA LYS A 104 -5.28 -8.47 -9.52
C LYS A 104 -3.75 -8.62 -9.64
N ILE A 105 -2.99 -8.29 -8.59
CA ILE A 105 -1.52 -8.32 -8.61
C ILE A 105 -0.96 -9.69 -8.98
N GLU A 106 -1.69 -10.76 -8.67
CA GLU A 106 -1.32 -12.13 -9.02
C GLU A 106 -1.07 -12.34 -10.53
N THR A 107 -1.64 -11.51 -11.40
CA THR A 107 -1.41 -11.63 -12.86
C THR A 107 -0.05 -11.08 -13.29
N PHE A 108 0.59 -10.25 -12.47
CA PHE A 108 1.84 -9.56 -12.81
C PHE A 108 3.06 -10.12 -12.08
N VAL A 109 2.86 -10.80 -10.94
CA VAL A 109 3.97 -11.29 -10.12
C VAL A 109 4.72 -12.44 -10.79
N HIS A 110 6.02 -12.24 -10.97
CA HIS A 110 6.96 -13.24 -11.47
C HIS A 110 7.67 -13.92 -10.30
N THR A 111 7.58 -15.25 -10.22
CA THR A 111 8.22 -16.04 -9.15
C THR A 111 8.57 -17.43 -9.65
N ASN A 112 9.70 -17.97 -9.15
CA ASN A 112 10.10 -19.36 -9.36
C ASN A 112 9.51 -20.32 -8.31
N LEU A 113 8.65 -19.82 -7.42
CA LEU A 113 7.97 -20.67 -6.45
C LEU A 113 6.87 -21.46 -7.17
N GLY A 114 7.06 -22.78 -7.27
CA GLY A 114 6.07 -23.66 -7.89
C GLY A 114 4.73 -23.65 -7.14
N GLY A 115 3.64 -23.88 -7.88
CA GLY A 115 2.30 -23.97 -7.33
C GLY A 115 1.60 -22.63 -7.16
N LYS A 116 0.70 -22.55 -6.18
CA LYS A 116 -0.10 -21.35 -5.92
C LYS A 116 0.72 -20.30 -5.19
N ILE A 117 0.79 -19.08 -5.74
CA ILE A 117 1.49 -17.95 -5.12
C ILE A 117 0.90 -17.67 -3.72
N PRO A 118 1.72 -17.71 -2.65
CA PRO A 118 1.29 -17.32 -1.31
C PRO A 118 0.75 -15.89 -1.28
N SER A 119 -0.32 -15.66 -0.50
CA SER A 119 -0.93 -14.33 -0.40
C SER A 119 0.01 -13.27 0.17
N SER A 120 0.97 -13.66 1.01
CA SER A 120 2.01 -12.77 1.52
C SER A 120 2.84 -12.15 0.40
N ILE A 121 3.20 -12.92 -0.63
CA ILE A 121 3.97 -12.42 -1.78
C ILE A 121 3.17 -11.37 -2.55
N LEU A 122 1.87 -11.58 -2.69
CA LEU A 122 0.99 -10.60 -3.33
C LEU A 122 0.92 -9.31 -2.51
N GLY A 123 0.86 -9.41 -1.18
CA GLY A 123 0.94 -8.25 -0.27
C GLY A 123 2.27 -7.51 -0.37
N ASN A 124 3.40 -8.23 -0.42
CA ASN A 124 4.72 -7.65 -0.62
C ASN A 124 4.79 -6.88 -1.95
N ALA A 125 4.32 -7.51 -3.04
CA ALA A 125 4.26 -6.88 -4.36
C ALA A 125 3.31 -5.66 -4.39
N PHE A 126 2.24 -5.66 -3.59
CA PHE A 126 1.38 -4.48 -3.42
C PHE A 126 2.15 -3.33 -2.79
N GLY A 127 2.88 -3.56 -1.69
CA GLY A 127 3.76 -2.55 -1.10
C GLY A 127 4.78 -2.03 -2.13
N ALA A 128 5.44 -2.94 -2.85
CA ALA A 128 6.39 -2.58 -3.89
C ALA A 128 5.78 -1.76 -5.03
N LEU A 129 4.52 -2.03 -5.41
CA LEU A 129 3.77 -1.23 -6.38
C LEU A 129 3.58 0.21 -5.89
N ILE A 130 3.30 0.43 -4.60
CA ILE A 130 3.19 1.79 -4.03
C ILE A 130 4.51 2.54 -4.18
N ALA A 131 5.64 1.89 -3.90
CA ALA A 131 6.96 2.48 -4.12
C ALA A 131 7.25 2.77 -5.59
N ALA A 132 6.86 1.87 -6.51
CA ALA A 132 7.02 2.10 -7.94
C ALA A 132 6.25 3.35 -8.39
N ILE A 133 5.00 3.50 -7.97
CA ILE A 133 4.18 4.69 -8.26
C ILE A 133 4.82 5.96 -7.66
N TYR A 134 5.35 5.87 -6.44
CA TYR A 134 6.03 6.99 -5.80
C TYR A 134 7.29 7.44 -6.56
N LEU A 135 8.14 6.50 -6.98
CA LEU A 135 9.38 6.79 -7.69
C LEU A 135 9.14 7.26 -9.13
N ASP A 136 8.07 6.78 -9.76
CA ASP A 136 7.68 7.15 -11.12
C ASP A 136 6.98 8.52 -11.17
N GLN A 137 5.90 8.68 -10.39
CA GLN A 137 4.99 9.81 -10.51
C GLN A 137 5.23 10.91 -9.46
N GLY A 138 6.05 10.62 -8.44
CA GLY A 138 6.35 11.53 -7.35
C GLY A 138 5.37 11.46 -6.18
N ASP A 139 5.77 12.09 -5.08
CA ASP A 139 5.10 12.03 -3.78
C ASP A 139 3.61 12.43 -3.83
N GLN A 140 3.32 13.64 -4.33
CA GLN A 140 1.95 14.15 -4.33
C GLN A 140 0.99 13.30 -5.17
N PHE A 141 1.46 12.74 -6.29
CA PHE A 141 0.65 11.85 -7.12
C PHE A 141 0.37 10.53 -6.40
N CYS A 142 1.41 9.91 -5.83
CA CYS A 142 1.28 8.67 -5.07
C CYS A 142 0.33 8.83 -3.89
N LYS A 143 0.44 9.92 -3.13
CA LYS A 143 -0.47 10.26 -2.03
C LYS A 143 -1.93 10.36 -2.50
N ASN A 144 -2.18 11.06 -3.59
CA ASN A 144 -3.53 11.18 -4.14
C ASN A 144 -4.06 9.82 -4.63
N PHE A 145 -3.20 9.01 -5.26
CA PHE A 145 -3.55 7.64 -5.67
C PHE A 145 -3.96 6.80 -4.45
N ILE A 146 -3.18 6.80 -3.38
CA ILE A 146 -3.51 6.07 -2.14
C ILE A 146 -4.85 6.54 -1.57
N ILE A 147 -5.07 7.85 -1.46
CA ILE A 147 -6.31 8.39 -0.88
C ILE A 147 -7.54 7.99 -1.71
N GLU A 148 -7.50 8.20 -3.03
CA GLU A 148 -8.67 7.99 -3.88
C GLU A 148 -8.89 6.51 -4.20
N LYS A 149 -7.83 5.79 -4.60
CA LYS A 149 -7.94 4.41 -5.08
C LYS A 149 -7.87 3.37 -3.97
N ILE A 150 -7.22 3.66 -2.85
CA ILE A 150 -7.07 2.69 -1.75
C ILE A 150 -8.01 3.07 -0.60
N ILE A 151 -7.81 4.24 0.01
CA ILE A 151 -8.51 4.61 1.24
C ILE A 151 -10.02 4.75 1.00
N LYS A 152 -10.43 5.66 0.11
CA LYS A 152 -11.84 5.97 -0.13
C LYS A 152 -12.62 4.82 -0.78
N THR A 153 -11.93 3.98 -1.56
CA THR A 153 -12.58 2.89 -2.30
C THR A 153 -12.77 1.65 -1.44
N HIS A 154 -11.83 1.34 -0.53
CA HIS A 154 -11.82 0.07 0.19
C HIS A 154 -12.15 0.16 1.68
N PHE A 155 -12.18 1.38 2.24
CA PHE A 155 -12.36 1.57 3.68
C PHE A 155 -13.50 2.51 4.03
N SER A 156 -14.24 2.13 5.07
CA SER A 156 -15.17 3.00 5.77
C SER A 156 -14.61 3.29 7.16
N LEU A 157 -14.37 4.57 7.48
CA LEU A 157 -13.82 4.98 8.77
C LEU A 157 -14.71 4.52 9.94
N ILE A 158 -16.04 4.56 9.75
CA ILE A 158 -17.01 4.11 10.74
C ILE A 158 -16.85 2.61 11.02
N ASN A 159 -16.63 1.81 9.97
CA ASN A 159 -16.47 0.36 10.13
C ASN A 159 -15.09 0.02 10.72
N LEU A 160 -14.04 0.73 10.29
CA LEU A 160 -12.69 0.56 10.81
C LEU A 160 -12.60 0.85 12.30
N GLU A 161 -13.30 1.89 12.79
CA GLU A 161 -13.34 2.19 14.23
C GLU A 161 -14.04 1.07 15.02
N LYS A 162 -15.12 0.51 14.49
CA LYS A 162 -15.93 -0.52 15.14
C LYS A 162 -15.31 -1.92 15.10
N GLU A 163 -14.47 -2.21 14.11
CA GLU A 163 -13.84 -3.52 13.96
C GLU A 163 -12.88 -3.76 15.14
N ILE A 164 -13.13 -4.77 15.97
CA ILE A 164 -12.25 -5.05 17.12
C ILE A 164 -10.99 -5.75 16.60
N SER A 165 -9.84 -5.08 16.67
CA SER A 165 -8.56 -5.65 16.20
C SER A 165 -8.01 -6.71 17.14
N SER A 166 -8.19 -6.53 18.45
CA SER A 166 -7.77 -7.48 19.50
C SER A 166 -8.27 -7.03 20.88
N TYR A 167 -9.07 -7.86 21.55
CA TYR A 167 -9.48 -7.64 22.94
C TYR A 167 -8.27 -7.45 23.88
N LYS A 168 -7.13 -8.08 23.57
CA LYS A 168 -5.89 -7.95 24.34
C LYS A 168 -5.29 -6.54 24.23
N LYS A 169 -5.29 -5.93 23.04
CA LYS A 169 -4.78 -4.56 22.86
C LYS A 169 -5.67 -3.53 23.54
N HIS A 170 -6.99 -3.67 23.42
CA HIS A 170 -7.95 -2.82 24.13
C HIS A 170 -7.79 -2.95 25.65
N PHE A 171 -7.61 -4.16 26.17
CA PHE A 171 -7.38 -4.37 27.59
C PHE A 171 -6.08 -3.73 28.07
N ILE A 172 -4.96 -3.90 27.36
CA ILE A 172 -3.67 -3.27 27.69
C ILE A 172 -3.77 -1.74 27.65
N HIS A 173 -4.41 -1.17 26.63
CA HIS A 173 -4.59 0.28 26.55
C HIS A 173 -5.50 0.80 27.66
N TRP A 174 -6.58 0.07 27.97
CA TRP A 174 -7.47 0.41 29.08
C TRP A 174 -6.75 0.35 30.43
N THR A 175 -5.97 -0.71 30.70
CA THR A 175 -5.20 -0.80 31.94
C THR A 175 -4.15 0.30 32.02
N GLN A 176 -3.42 0.60 30.95
CA GLN A 176 -2.44 1.70 30.94
C GLN A 176 -3.08 3.07 31.19
N LYS A 177 -4.28 3.33 30.64
CA LYS A 177 -5.03 4.57 30.83
C LYS A 177 -5.66 4.70 32.23
N HIS A 178 -5.95 3.58 32.90
CA HIS A 178 -6.63 3.52 34.20
C HIS A 178 -5.73 2.99 35.35
N SER A 179 -4.44 2.79 35.10
CA SER A 179 -3.48 2.41 36.15
C SER A 179 -3.17 3.63 37.01
N ASN A 180 -4.04 3.91 37.98
CA ASN A 180 -3.61 4.56 39.22
C ASN A 180 -2.54 3.67 39.87
N TYR A 181 -1.45 4.28 40.32
CA TYR A 181 -0.35 3.64 41.03
C TYR A 181 -0.83 2.60 42.05
N TYR A 182 -0.66 1.32 41.77
CA TYR A 182 -0.70 0.28 42.78
C TYR A 182 0.72 0.14 43.34
N CYS A 183 1.00 0.83 44.43
CA CYS A 183 2.10 0.49 45.31
C CYS A 183 1.75 -0.83 46.00
N PHE A 184 2.58 -1.86 45.80
CA PHE A 184 2.58 -3.05 46.62
C PHE A 184 3.31 -2.78 47.94
#